data_AF-A0A6V7TD98-F1
#
_entry.id   AF-A0A6V7TD98-F1
#
_cell.length_a   1.000
_cell.length_b   1.000
_cell.length_c   1.000
_cell.angle_alpha   90.00
_cell.angle_beta   90.00
_cell.angle_gamma   90.00
#
_symmetry.space_group_name_H-M   'P 1'
#
loop_
_entity.id
_entity.type
_entity.pdbx_description
1 polymer ?
#
loop_
_entity_poly.entity_id
_entity_poly.type
_entity_poly.pdbx_seq_one_letter_code
_entity_poly.pdbx_strand_id
1 'polypeptide(L)'
;MAKYSIKDVYKDINTIDGYFGIQHGGNVEFSYGPIHKYCHYKNTSGNYHCRNYLEMASSGVIYVLKNLKKYNLEDDKLAEYAILWLRYKLNQKSPYFNTKLIDFYTNHIQTNKHYNDKINNSGNMTYKDIIDTKKDLMNIKEMTKFSYPFKILLFLYSEINKNISNCTNSDYAKKFAKEFEELNKDSNNIEYSSYNKMLYRLSDDYNNLINKCTDFPPLPKINLKKIMNRYWGRLLKVHHQVRRYQPH
;
A
#
# COMPACT_ATOMS: atom_id res chain seq x y z
N MET A 1 -6.98 17.77 -17.25
CA MET A 1 -6.77 16.33 -17.00
C MET A 1 -8.05 15.77 -16.39
N ALA A 2 -8.61 14.69 -16.93
CA ALA A 2 -9.79 14.06 -16.34
C ALA A 2 -9.43 13.57 -14.92
N LYS A 3 -10.20 14.03 -13.92
CA LYS A 3 -10.07 13.59 -12.53
C LYS A 3 -10.42 12.10 -12.49
N TYR A 4 -9.47 11.24 -12.16
CA TYR A 4 -9.76 9.82 -12.00
C TYR A 4 -10.78 9.62 -10.87
N SER A 5 -11.56 8.55 -10.97
CA SER A 5 -12.41 8.10 -9.88
C SER A 5 -11.65 7.10 -9.03
N ILE A 6 -11.52 7.36 -7.73
CA ILE A 6 -10.92 6.39 -6.78
C ILE A 6 -11.64 5.04 -6.81
N LYS A 7 -12.94 5.03 -7.13
CA LYS A 7 -13.74 3.83 -7.33
C LYS A 7 -13.22 2.96 -8.49
N ASP A 8 -12.77 3.59 -9.58
CA ASP A 8 -12.24 2.89 -10.75
C ASP A 8 -10.82 2.35 -10.47
N VAL A 9 -10.01 3.09 -9.71
CA VAL A 9 -8.72 2.62 -9.20
C VAL A 9 -8.90 1.34 -8.37
N TYR A 10 -9.81 1.35 -7.40
CA TYR A 10 -10.09 0.17 -6.58
C TYR A 10 -10.77 -0.96 -7.35
N LYS A 11 -11.58 -0.66 -8.38
CA LYS A 11 -12.14 -1.67 -9.29
C LYS A 11 -11.02 -2.44 -9.96
N ASP A 12 -10.05 -1.73 -10.53
CA ASP A 12 -8.90 -2.34 -11.19
C ASP A 12 -8.01 -3.12 -10.21
N ILE A 13 -7.74 -2.59 -9.02
CA ILE A 13 -6.97 -3.32 -8.00
C ILE A 13 -7.69 -4.63 -7.63
N ASN A 14 -9.01 -4.61 -7.45
CA ASN A 14 -9.81 -5.82 -7.17
C ASN A 14 -9.77 -6.81 -8.34
N THR A 15 -9.86 -6.34 -9.59
CA THR A 15 -9.69 -7.20 -10.76
C THR A 15 -8.33 -7.88 -10.77
N ILE A 16 -7.26 -7.13 -10.44
CA ILE A 16 -5.89 -7.67 -10.39
C ILE A 16 -5.70 -8.64 -9.23
N ASP A 17 -6.29 -8.36 -8.06
CA ASP A 17 -6.27 -9.27 -6.92
C ASP A 17 -6.85 -10.65 -7.25
N GLY A 18 -7.89 -10.69 -8.09
CA GLY A 18 -8.51 -11.92 -8.57
C GLY A 18 -7.69 -12.72 -9.60
N TYR A 19 -6.59 -12.17 -10.12
CA TYR A 19 -5.76 -12.87 -11.10
C TYR A 19 -4.92 -14.00 -10.51
N PHE A 20 -4.61 -13.99 -9.21
CA PHE A 20 -3.94 -15.12 -8.60
C PHE A 20 -4.23 -15.18 -7.12
N GLY A 21 -4.08 -16.37 -6.56
CA GLY A 21 -4.39 -16.58 -5.17
C GLY A 21 -4.20 -18.03 -4.77
N ILE A 22 -4.88 -18.36 -3.68
CA ILE A 22 -4.93 -19.69 -3.12
C ILE A 22 -6.37 -20.19 -3.13
N GLN A 23 -6.56 -21.47 -3.42
CA GLN A 23 -7.83 -22.18 -3.38
C GLN A 23 -7.76 -23.35 -2.39
N HIS A 24 -8.91 -23.97 -2.12
CA HIS A 24 -9.04 -25.19 -1.31
C HIS A 24 -8.34 -25.10 0.06
N GLY A 25 -8.60 -24.03 0.81
CA GLY A 25 -8.05 -23.86 2.16
C GLY A 25 -6.56 -23.51 2.22
N GLY A 26 -5.94 -23.13 1.09
CA GLY A 26 -4.56 -22.63 1.04
C GLY A 26 -3.55 -23.53 0.32
N ASN A 27 -3.99 -24.73 -0.10
CA ASN A 27 -3.10 -25.77 -0.60
C ASN A 27 -2.82 -25.68 -2.11
N VAL A 28 -3.70 -25.02 -2.87
CA VAL A 28 -3.57 -24.92 -4.33
C VAL A 28 -3.38 -23.47 -4.74
N GLU A 29 -2.28 -23.17 -5.43
CA GLU A 29 -2.05 -21.87 -6.06
C GLU A 29 -2.76 -21.85 -7.42
N PHE A 30 -3.40 -20.72 -7.74
CA PHE A 30 -3.91 -20.47 -9.07
C PHE A 30 -3.38 -19.14 -9.58
N SER A 31 -3.25 -19.03 -10.89
CA SER A 31 -2.94 -17.79 -11.57
C SER A 31 -3.64 -17.77 -12.92
N TYR A 32 -4.19 -16.62 -13.25
CA TYR A 32 -4.92 -16.29 -14.47
C TYR A 32 -4.47 -14.92 -14.96
N GLY A 33 -4.87 -14.61 -16.19
CA GLY A 33 -4.91 -13.22 -16.64
C GLY A 33 -3.55 -12.61 -16.97
N PRO A 34 -3.51 -11.27 -17.13
CA PRO A 34 -2.39 -10.57 -17.75
C PRO A 34 -1.06 -10.55 -16.96
N ILE A 35 -1.04 -10.97 -15.69
CA ILE A 35 0.18 -10.97 -14.86
C ILE A 35 1.26 -11.90 -15.41
N HIS A 36 0.86 -12.94 -16.15
CA HIS A 36 1.78 -13.88 -16.81
C HIS A 36 2.77 -13.20 -17.76
N LYS A 37 2.37 -12.07 -18.35
CA LYS A 37 3.24 -11.27 -19.23
C LYS A 37 4.47 -10.72 -18.51
N TYR A 38 4.47 -10.66 -17.18
CA TYR A 38 5.57 -10.13 -16.37
C TYR A 38 6.24 -11.21 -15.51
N CYS A 39 5.91 -12.48 -15.74
CA CYS A 39 6.50 -13.63 -15.05
C CYS A 39 7.86 -14.01 -15.65
N HIS A 40 8.83 -13.08 -15.62
CA HIS A 40 10.12 -13.28 -16.28
C HIS A 40 11.28 -13.20 -15.28
N TYR A 41 11.62 -14.38 -14.75
CA TYR A 41 12.68 -14.59 -13.77
C TYR A 41 13.69 -15.62 -14.31
N LYS A 42 14.96 -15.22 -14.49
CA LYS A 42 16.08 -16.02 -15.05
C LYS A 42 16.06 -16.26 -16.59
N ASN A 43 17.19 -16.72 -17.14
CA ASN A 43 17.45 -16.98 -18.58
C ASN A 43 17.03 -18.38 -19.04
N THR A 44 15.82 -18.83 -18.69
CA THR A 44 15.30 -20.09 -19.23
C THR A 44 14.43 -19.81 -20.44
N SER A 45 14.86 -20.28 -21.61
CA SER A 45 14.04 -20.37 -22.81
C SER A 45 12.84 -21.30 -22.55
N GLY A 46 11.63 -20.73 -22.41
CA GLY A 46 10.41 -21.50 -22.15
C GLY A 46 9.26 -20.62 -21.64
N ASN A 47 8.03 -21.14 -21.75
CA ASN A 47 6.75 -20.42 -21.59
C ASN A 47 6.66 -19.50 -20.34
N TYR A 48 6.07 -18.32 -20.57
CA TYR A 48 5.94 -17.17 -19.66
C TYR A 48 5.00 -17.42 -18.46
N HIS A 49 5.40 -18.29 -17.53
CA HIS A 49 4.63 -18.59 -16.32
C HIS A 49 5.42 -18.32 -15.05
N CYS A 50 4.73 -17.78 -14.05
CA CYS A 50 5.29 -17.62 -12.71
C CYS A 50 5.36 -19.00 -12.06
N ARG A 51 6.51 -19.33 -11.47
CA ARG A 51 6.78 -20.66 -10.92
C ARG A 51 6.20 -20.87 -9.52
N ASN A 52 5.93 -19.77 -8.83
CA ASN A 52 5.44 -19.79 -7.45
C ASN A 52 4.69 -18.48 -7.14
N TYR A 53 4.00 -18.47 -6.00
CA TYR A 53 3.28 -17.31 -5.50
C TYR A 53 4.09 -16.01 -5.39
N LEU A 54 5.38 -16.06 -5.04
CA LEU A 54 6.21 -14.86 -4.89
C LEU A 54 6.51 -14.23 -6.26
N GLU A 55 6.78 -15.05 -7.27
CA GLU A 55 6.89 -14.60 -8.66
C GLU A 55 5.55 -14.03 -9.16
N MET A 56 4.41 -14.64 -8.82
CA MET A 56 3.09 -14.09 -9.15
C MET A 56 2.85 -12.73 -8.49
N ALA A 57 3.18 -12.59 -7.21
CA ALA A 57 3.05 -11.35 -6.47
C ALA A 57 3.93 -10.23 -7.06
N SER A 58 5.19 -10.52 -7.39
CA SER A 58 6.09 -9.53 -8.01
C SER A 58 5.60 -9.12 -9.41
N SER A 59 5.16 -10.09 -10.23
CA SER A 59 4.58 -9.81 -11.55
C SER A 59 3.29 -9.00 -11.47
N GLY A 60 2.48 -9.27 -10.44
CA GLY A 60 1.27 -8.51 -10.15
C GLY A 60 1.56 -7.07 -9.71
N VAL A 61 2.63 -6.80 -8.96
CA VAL A 61 3.07 -5.43 -8.63
C VAL A 61 3.31 -4.62 -9.90
N ILE A 62 4.07 -5.19 -10.84
CA ILE A 62 4.34 -4.56 -12.15
C ILE A 62 3.03 -4.29 -12.90
N TYR A 63 2.09 -5.24 -12.86
CA TYR A 63 0.79 -5.07 -13.50
C TYR A 63 -0.08 -4.01 -12.84
N VAL A 64 -0.09 -3.90 -11.50
CA VAL A 64 -0.76 -2.82 -10.76
C VAL A 64 -0.21 -1.47 -11.21
N LEU A 65 1.12 -1.29 -11.22
CA LEU A 65 1.76 -0.06 -11.66
C LEU A 65 1.33 0.31 -13.08
N LYS A 66 1.41 -0.63 -14.02
CA LYS A 66 1.05 -0.40 -15.42
C LYS A 66 -0.42 -0.04 -15.61
N ASN A 67 -1.32 -0.81 -15.00
CA ASN A 67 -2.75 -0.63 -15.21
C ASN A 67 -3.26 0.65 -14.55
N LEU A 68 -2.74 1.01 -13.37
CA LEU A 68 -3.16 2.21 -12.66
C LEU A 68 -2.56 3.50 -13.24
N LYS A 69 -1.45 3.42 -14.01
CA LYS A 69 -0.86 4.61 -14.66
C LYS A 69 -1.84 5.35 -15.59
N LYS A 70 -2.83 4.65 -16.17
CA LYS A 70 -3.86 5.25 -17.03
C LYS A 70 -4.73 6.30 -16.33
N TYR A 71 -4.76 6.28 -15.00
CA TYR A 71 -5.50 7.26 -14.18
C TYR A 71 -4.71 8.55 -13.93
N ASN A 72 -3.50 8.69 -14.49
CA ASN A 72 -2.60 9.82 -14.25
C ASN A 72 -2.39 10.09 -12.74
N LEU A 73 -2.28 9.02 -11.94
CA LEU A 73 -1.88 9.12 -10.54
C LEU A 73 -0.46 9.69 -10.47
N GLU A 74 -0.20 10.49 -9.44
CA GLU A 74 1.17 10.81 -9.03
C GLU A 74 1.94 9.51 -8.78
N ASP A 75 3.21 9.48 -9.17
CA ASP A 75 4.06 8.27 -9.09
C ASP A 75 4.17 7.77 -7.64
N ASP A 76 4.25 8.69 -6.70
CA ASP A 76 4.18 8.43 -5.26
C ASP A 76 2.93 7.63 -4.87
N LYS A 77 1.75 8.09 -5.27
CA LYS A 77 0.46 7.44 -4.95
C LYS A 77 0.35 6.08 -5.64
N LEU A 78 0.88 5.97 -6.87
CA LEU A 78 0.92 4.73 -7.62
C LEU A 78 1.79 3.67 -6.93
N ALA A 79 2.98 4.05 -6.45
CA ALA A 79 3.86 3.18 -5.69
C ALA A 79 3.26 2.78 -4.34
N GLU A 80 2.59 3.70 -3.64
CA GLU A 80 1.87 3.42 -2.38
C GLU A 80 0.82 2.31 -2.57
N TYR A 81 -0.01 2.37 -3.62
CA TYR A 81 -0.99 1.31 -3.90
C TYR A 81 -0.34 -0.03 -4.22
N ALA A 82 0.73 -0.02 -5.02
CA ALA A 82 1.42 -1.25 -5.38
C ALA A 82 2.03 -1.95 -4.15
N ILE A 83 2.61 -1.17 -3.22
CA ILE A 83 3.21 -1.70 -1.98
C ILE A 83 2.14 -2.19 -0.99
N LEU A 84 1.04 -1.44 -0.82
CA LEU A 84 -0.11 -1.88 0.00
C LEU A 84 -0.72 -3.17 -0.53
N TRP A 85 -0.93 -3.25 -1.84
CA TRP A 85 -1.45 -4.43 -2.50
C TRP A 85 -0.50 -5.63 -2.35
N LEU A 86 0.82 -5.44 -2.54
CA LEU A 86 1.81 -6.49 -2.30
C LEU A 86 1.75 -7.03 -0.88
N ARG A 87 1.74 -6.14 0.13
CA ARG A 87 1.64 -6.54 1.53
C ARG A 87 0.39 -7.37 1.79
N TYR A 88 -0.74 -6.93 1.22
CA TYR A 88 -2.00 -7.65 1.32
C TYR A 88 -1.93 -9.05 0.71
N LYS A 89 -1.35 -9.23 -0.49
CA LYS A 89 -1.17 -10.55 -1.10
C LYS A 89 -0.28 -11.45 -0.25
N LEU A 90 0.86 -10.95 0.22
CA LEU A 90 1.75 -11.74 1.08
C LEU A 90 1.07 -12.17 2.39
N ASN A 91 0.17 -11.35 2.94
CA ASN A 91 -0.62 -11.71 4.12
C ASN A 91 -1.63 -12.84 3.89
N GLN A 92 -2.01 -13.14 2.64
CA GLN A 92 -3.01 -14.18 2.35
C GLN A 92 -2.43 -15.60 2.42
N LYS A 93 -1.11 -15.77 2.31
CA LYS A 93 -0.50 -17.10 2.13
C LYS A 93 0.62 -17.35 3.13
N SER A 94 0.51 -18.45 3.88
CA SER A 94 1.61 -18.97 4.69
C SER A 94 2.70 -19.60 3.80
N PRO A 95 4.00 -19.44 4.09
CA PRO A 95 4.59 -18.75 5.26
C PRO A 95 4.88 -17.25 5.05
N TYR A 96 4.36 -16.65 3.98
CA TYR A 96 4.76 -15.31 3.51
C TYR A 96 4.19 -14.14 4.33
N PHE A 97 3.32 -14.42 5.30
CA PHE A 97 2.82 -13.40 6.22
C PHE A 97 3.96 -12.61 6.89
N ASN A 98 5.05 -13.28 7.30
CA ASN A 98 6.19 -12.65 7.96
C ASN A 98 7.27 -12.14 6.98
N THR A 99 7.04 -12.21 5.67
CA THR A 99 8.01 -11.72 4.68
C THR A 99 8.23 -10.23 4.88
N LYS A 100 9.50 -9.83 5.04
CA LYS A 100 9.91 -8.44 5.04
C LYS A 100 9.82 -7.91 3.61
N LEU A 101 9.15 -6.77 3.42
CA LEU A 101 8.94 -6.21 2.09
C LEU A 101 10.26 -5.81 1.41
N ILE A 102 11.24 -5.34 2.18
CA ILE A 102 12.57 -5.01 1.64
C ILE A 102 13.33 -6.23 1.09
N ASP A 103 13.19 -7.39 1.75
CA ASP A 103 13.80 -8.63 1.27
C ASP A 103 13.06 -9.13 0.03
N PHE A 104 11.73 -9.07 0.03
CA PHE A 104 10.91 -9.39 -1.15
C PHE A 104 11.29 -8.52 -2.34
N TYR A 105 11.44 -7.21 -2.10
CA TYR A 105 11.83 -6.25 -3.13
C TYR A 105 13.15 -6.64 -3.79
N THR A 106 14.17 -6.87 -2.97
CA THR A 106 15.52 -7.20 -3.43
C THR A 106 15.54 -8.54 -4.20
N ASN A 107 14.82 -9.54 -3.70
CA ASN A 107 14.89 -10.90 -4.26
C ASN A 107 13.93 -11.16 -5.42
N HIS A 108 12.80 -10.44 -5.51
CA HIS A 108 11.74 -10.71 -6.48
C HIS A 108 11.34 -9.51 -7.33
N ILE A 109 11.43 -8.27 -6.86
CA ILE A 109 11.07 -7.11 -7.70
C ILE A 109 12.28 -6.68 -8.54
N GLN A 110 13.43 -6.46 -7.90
CA GLN A 110 14.65 -6.02 -8.61
C GLN A 110 15.21 -7.06 -9.59
N THR A 111 14.96 -8.35 -9.32
CA THR A 111 15.43 -9.47 -10.16
C THR A 111 14.47 -9.80 -11.31
N ASN A 112 13.27 -9.19 -11.34
CA ASN A 112 12.36 -9.33 -12.46
C ASN A 112 12.96 -8.61 -13.69
N LYS A 113 13.00 -9.27 -14.84
CA LYS A 113 13.56 -8.68 -16.07
C LYS A 113 12.81 -7.43 -16.54
N HIS A 114 11.53 -7.30 -16.19
CA HIS A 114 10.73 -6.11 -16.48
C HIS A 114 10.98 -4.95 -15.53
N TYR A 115 11.82 -5.09 -14.50
CA TYR A 115 12.04 -4.04 -13.49
C TYR A 115 12.49 -2.70 -14.09
N ASN A 116 13.31 -2.74 -15.15
CA ASN A 116 13.81 -1.54 -15.84
C ASN A 116 12.97 -1.17 -17.09
N ASP A 117 11.87 -1.88 -17.35
CA ASP A 117 11.01 -1.56 -18.49
C ASP A 117 10.23 -0.27 -18.22
N LYS A 118 9.93 0.47 -19.29
CA LYS A 118 9.13 1.69 -19.24
C LYS A 118 7.65 1.39 -19.00
N ILE A 119 7.00 2.24 -18.20
CA ILE A 119 5.55 2.20 -17.95
C ILE A 119 4.83 3.03 -19.01
N ASN A 120 4.53 2.40 -20.16
CA ASN A 120 3.83 2.97 -21.32
C ASN A 120 4.55 4.11 -22.07
N ASN A 121 3.96 4.53 -23.20
CA ASN A 121 4.54 5.50 -24.15
C ASN A 121 4.44 6.98 -23.69
N SER A 122 3.85 7.28 -22.53
CA SER A 122 3.55 8.65 -22.09
C SER A 122 4.59 9.25 -21.13
N GLY A 123 5.63 8.50 -20.76
CA GLY A 123 6.72 8.98 -19.93
C GLY A 123 7.97 8.12 -20.04
N ASN A 124 9.12 8.69 -19.70
CA ASN A 124 10.41 7.99 -19.69
C ASN A 124 10.66 7.19 -18.39
N MET A 125 9.65 7.08 -17.51
CA MET A 125 9.78 6.41 -16.21
C MET A 125 9.68 4.89 -16.33
N THR A 126 10.52 4.19 -15.59
CA THR A 126 10.54 2.73 -15.48
C THR A 126 9.76 2.24 -14.26
N TYR A 127 9.48 0.93 -14.17
CA TYR A 127 8.89 0.35 -12.95
C TYR A 127 9.75 0.61 -11.72
N LYS A 128 11.07 0.48 -11.87
CA LYS A 128 12.07 0.87 -10.89
C LYS A 128 11.87 2.31 -10.41
N ASP A 129 11.78 3.27 -11.32
CA ASP A 129 11.73 4.69 -10.94
C ASP A 129 10.51 5.01 -10.10
N ILE A 130 9.36 4.38 -10.40
CA ILE A 130 8.15 4.57 -9.62
C ILE A 130 8.26 3.89 -8.26
N ILE A 131 8.61 2.60 -8.20
CA ILE A 131 8.58 1.87 -6.94
C ILE A 131 9.68 2.32 -5.96
N ASP A 132 10.85 2.75 -6.47
CA ASP A 132 11.96 3.26 -5.64
C ASP A 132 11.60 4.57 -4.93
N THR A 133 10.64 5.37 -5.45
CA THR A 133 10.19 6.63 -4.79
C THR A 133 9.61 6.40 -3.39
N LYS A 134 9.08 5.19 -3.14
CA LYS A 134 8.43 4.79 -1.89
C LYS A 134 9.11 3.60 -1.22
N LYS A 135 10.42 3.43 -1.46
CA LYS A 135 11.22 2.36 -0.85
C LYS A 135 11.22 2.43 0.69
N ASP A 136 11.01 3.62 1.27
CA ASP A 136 10.85 3.81 2.71
C ASP A 136 9.67 3.01 3.28
N LEU A 137 8.59 2.84 2.52
CA LEU A 137 7.43 2.03 2.93
C LEU A 137 7.77 0.55 3.10
N MET A 138 8.72 0.03 2.31
CA MET A 138 9.16 -1.36 2.38
C MET A 138 9.96 -1.67 3.65
N ASN A 139 10.44 -0.64 4.32
CA ASN A 139 11.17 -0.74 5.59
C ASN A 139 10.25 -0.69 6.82
N ILE A 140 8.94 -0.44 6.63
CA ILE A 140 7.97 -0.44 7.72
C ILE A 140 7.80 -1.88 8.23
N LYS A 141 8.22 -2.14 9.48
CA LYS A 141 8.10 -3.47 10.09
C LYS A 141 6.65 -3.86 10.34
N GLU A 142 5.83 -2.88 10.68
CA GLU A 142 4.41 -2.99 11.02
C GLU A 142 3.51 -2.97 9.78
N MET A 143 4.06 -3.10 8.57
CA MET A 143 3.27 -3.00 7.34
C MET A 143 2.15 -4.05 7.28
N THR A 144 2.31 -5.19 7.96
CA THR A 144 1.26 -6.22 8.11
C THR A 144 -0.02 -5.67 8.73
N LYS A 145 0.05 -4.67 9.62
CA LYS A 145 -1.11 -4.05 10.27
C LYS A 145 -2.02 -3.31 9.28
N PHE A 146 -1.47 -2.84 8.16
CA PHE A 146 -2.25 -2.15 7.12
C PHE A 146 -3.00 -3.11 6.19
N SER A 147 -2.65 -4.40 6.20
CA SER A 147 -3.23 -5.37 5.26
C SER A 147 -4.72 -5.60 5.49
N TYR A 148 -5.18 -5.68 6.74
CA TYR A 148 -6.59 -5.95 7.03
C TYR A 148 -7.48 -4.73 6.77
N PRO A 149 -7.11 -3.50 7.20
CA PRO A 149 -7.77 -2.28 6.76
C PRO A 149 -7.85 -2.14 5.23
N PHE A 150 -6.76 -2.43 4.52
CA PHE A 150 -6.75 -2.40 3.06
C PHE A 150 -7.70 -3.43 2.44
N LYS A 151 -7.75 -4.65 3.00
CA LYS A 151 -8.75 -5.68 2.61
C LYS A 151 -10.18 -5.17 2.75
N ILE A 152 -10.48 -4.46 3.85
CA ILE A 152 -11.82 -3.90 4.06
C ILE A 152 -12.13 -2.83 3.00
N LEU A 153 -11.18 -1.97 2.64
CA LEU A 153 -11.38 -1.01 1.55
C LEU A 153 -11.63 -1.70 0.21
N LEU A 154 -10.85 -2.72 -0.14
CA LEU A 154 -11.08 -3.52 -1.35
C LEU A 154 -12.52 -4.04 -1.40
N PHE A 155 -13.01 -4.60 -0.29
CA PHE A 155 -14.37 -5.09 -0.15
C PHE A 155 -15.42 -3.98 -0.30
N LEU A 156 -15.32 -2.90 0.48
CA LEU A 156 -16.29 -1.79 0.44
C LEU A 156 -16.39 -1.16 -0.95
N TYR A 157 -15.25 -0.94 -1.61
CA TYR A 157 -15.24 -0.44 -3.00
C TYR A 157 -15.79 -1.45 -3.99
N SER A 158 -15.59 -2.76 -3.79
CA SER A 158 -16.19 -3.81 -4.63
C SER A 158 -17.71 -3.79 -4.55
N GLU A 159 -18.27 -3.67 -3.34
CA GLU A 159 -19.72 -3.63 -3.13
C GLU A 159 -20.36 -2.38 -3.75
N ILE A 160 -19.74 -1.20 -3.57
CA ILE A 160 -20.19 0.06 -4.20
C ILE A 160 -20.06 0.01 -5.73
N ASN A 161 -19.11 -0.79 -6.27
CA ASN A 161 -18.98 -1.03 -7.70
C ASN A 161 -20.11 -1.88 -8.26
N LYS A 162 -20.60 -2.87 -7.51
CA LYS A 162 -21.73 -3.73 -7.92
C LYS A 162 -23.07 -3.03 -7.83
N ASN A 163 -23.28 -2.24 -6.78
CA ASN A 163 -24.53 -1.53 -6.57
C ASN A 163 -24.26 -0.12 -6.02
N ILE A 164 -24.45 0.90 -6.85
CA ILE A 164 -24.07 2.29 -6.57
C ILE A 164 -24.79 2.86 -5.34
N SER A 165 -26.00 2.37 -5.02
CA SER A 165 -26.86 2.92 -3.97
C SER A 165 -26.73 2.23 -2.60
N ASN A 166 -26.13 1.05 -2.52
CA ASN A 166 -26.29 0.19 -1.35
C ASN A 166 -25.11 0.31 -0.39
N CYS A 167 -25.00 1.44 0.31
CA CYS A 167 -24.13 1.62 1.49
C CYS A 167 -24.51 0.71 2.69
N THR A 168 -24.93 -0.53 2.41
CA THR A 168 -25.49 -1.53 3.33
C THR A 168 -24.42 -2.26 4.15
N ASN A 169 -23.14 -2.12 3.78
CA ASN A 169 -22.02 -2.80 4.43
C ASN A 169 -21.46 -2.00 5.63
N SER A 170 -22.36 -1.40 6.44
CA SER A 170 -21.99 -0.55 7.58
C SER A 170 -21.12 -1.28 8.61
N ASP A 171 -21.26 -2.60 8.74
CA ASP A 171 -20.46 -3.39 9.69
C ASP A 171 -18.99 -3.49 9.28
N TYR A 172 -18.72 -3.57 7.98
CA TYR A 172 -17.35 -3.51 7.48
C TYR A 172 -16.77 -2.10 7.62
N ALA A 173 -17.59 -1.06 7.41
CA ALA A 173 -17.18 0.33 7.65
C ALA A 173 -16.84 0.57 9.14
N LYS A 174 -17.64 0.05 10.07
CA LYS A 174 -17.34 0.05 11.52
C LYS A 174 -16.06 -0.71 11.85
N LYS A 175 -15.83 -1.88 11.24
CA LYS A 175 -14.56 -2.62 11.39
C LYS A 175 -13.38 -1.80 10.89
N PHE A 176 -13.49 -1.15 9.74
CA PHE A 176 -12.44 -0.26 9.24
C PHE A 176 -12.13 0.87 10.22
N ALA A 177 -13.16 1.57 10.72
CA ALA A 177 -12.98 2.66 11.67
C ALA A 177 -12.28 2.20 12.97
N LYS A 178 -12.63 1.01 13.47
CA LYS A 178 -11.97 0.40 14.64
C LYS A 178 -10.49 0.10 14.36
N GLU A 179 -10.18 -0.60 13.28
CA GLU A 179 -8.80 -0.92 12.92
C GLU A 179 -7.96 0.34 12.66
N PHE A 180 -8.57 1.36 12.05
CA PHE A 180 -7.95 2.66 11.86
C PHE A 180 -7.62 3.34 13.19
N GLU A 181 -8.53 3.28 14.17
CA GLU A 181 -8.27 3.80 15.51
C GLU A 181 -7.08 3.11 16.18
N GLU A 182 -6.95 1.79 16.03
CA GLU A 182 -5.81 1.02 16.54
C GLU A 182 -4.50 1.44 15.86
N LEU A 183 -4.48 1.58 14.53
CA LEU A 183 -3.32 2.13 13.81
C LEU A 183 -2.97 3.55 14.25
N ASN A 184 -3.98 4.38 14.50
CA ASN A 184 -3.79 5.77 14.91
C ASN A 184 -3.14 5.89 16.30
N LYS A 185 -3.39 4.93 17.20
CA LYS A 185 -2.80 4.87 18.55
C LYS A 185 -1.38 4.29 18.58
N ASP A 186 -0.93 3.65 17.50
CA ASP A 186 0.37 3.00 17.39
C ASP A 186 1.54 3.94 17.73
N SER A 187 2.59 3.41 18.35
CA SER A 187 3.79 4.19 18.69
C SER A 187 4.56 4.66 17.45
N ASN A 188 4.41 3.98 16.32
CA ASN A 188 5.03 4.32 15.05
C ASN A 188 4.27 5.41 14.26
N ASN A 189 3.06 5.78 14.69
CA ASN A 189 2.29 6.90 14.14
C ASN A 189 2.89 8.26 14.55
N ILE A 190 4.12 8.48 14.09
CA ILE A 190 4.90 9.69 14.27
C ILE A 190 4.69 10.58 13.06
N GLU A 191 4.54 11.88 13.29
CA GLU A 191 4.35 12.87 12.22
C GLU A 191 5.41 12.72 11.11
N TYR A 192 4.97 12.71 9.85
CA TYR A 192 5.78 12.55 8.63
C TYR A 192 6.48 11.19 8.46
N SER A 193 6.28 10.23 9.37
CA SER A 193 6.84 8.88 9.22
C SER A 193 6.19 8.14 8.04
N SER A 194 6.90 7.16 7.48
CA SER A 194 6.37 6.27 6.45
C SER A 194 5.09 5.54 6.89
N TYR A 195 5.02 5.16 8.17
CA TYR A 195 3.81 4.60 8.79
C TYR A 195 2.64 5.60 8.76
N ASN A 196 2.90 6.84 9.17
CA ASN A 196 1.89 7.89 9.19
C ASN A 196 1.38 8.22 7.78
N LYS A 197 2.26 8.25 6.77
CA LYS A 197 1.87 8.41 5.36
C LYS A 197 0.92 7.30 4.90
N MET A 198 1.15 6.04 5.28
CA MET A 198 0.24 4.93 4.96
C MET A 198 -1.10 5.05 5.68
N LEU A 199 -1.09 5.51 6.92
CA LEU A 199 -2.32 5.78 7.66
C LEU A 199 -3.15 6.88 6.96
N TYR A 200 -2.51 7.97 6.54
CA TYR A 200 -3.16 9.03 5.76
C TYR A 200 -3.74 8.52 4.45
N ARG A 201 -3.02 7.68 3.69
CA ARG A 201 -3.52 7.09 2.45
C ARG A 201 -4.81 6.31 2.66
N LEU A 202 -4.87 5.45 3.68
CA LEU A 202 -6.09 4.70 4.02
C LEU A 202 -7.22 5.63 4.49
N SER A 203 -6.89 6.68 5.24
CA SER A 203 -7.86 7.67 5.71
C SER A 203 -8.51 8.40 4.53
N ASP A 204 -7.71 8.92 3.61
CA ASP A 204 -8.18 9.64 2.42
C ASP A 204 -9.09 8.76 1.56
N ASP A 205 -8.67 7.51 1.33
CA ASP A 205 -9.43 6.58 0.49
C ASP A 205 -10.74 6.16 1.15
N TYR A 206 -10.80 6.05 2.48
CA TYR A 206 -12.05 5.82 3.21
C TYR A 206 -12.95 7.07 3.29
N ASN A 207 -12.39 8.26 3.47
CA ASN A 207 -13.17 9.51 3.50
C ASN A 207 -13.88 9.75 2.16
N ASN A 208 -13.28 9.32 1.05
CA ASN A 208 -13.96 9.30 -0.25
C ASN A 208 -15.19 8.37 -0.29
N LEU A 209 -15.24 7.31 0.53
CA LEU A 209 -16.41 6.47 0.70
C LEU A 209 -17.49 7.17 1.54
N ILE A 210 -17.11 7.81 2.65
CA ILE A 210 -18.05 8.54 3.52
C ILE A 210 -18.81 9.61 2.73
N ASN A 211 -18.14 10.34 1.83
CA ASN A 211 -18.77 11.34 0.98
C ASN A 211 -19.89 10.77 0.08
N LYS A 212 -19.91 9.45 -0.15
CA LYS A 212 -20.98 8.74 -0.88
C LYS A 212 -21.92 7.97 0.04
N CYS A 213 -21.41 7.48 1.16
CA CYS A 213 -22.08 6.64 2.14
C CYS A 213 -22.08 7.35 3.49
N THR A 214 -23.02 8.28 3.68
CA THR A 214 -23.09 9.13 4.88
C THR A 214 -23.34 8.37 6.17
N ASP A 215 -23.88 7.15 6.08
CA ASP A 215 -24.13 6.27 7.24
C ASP A 215 -22.88 5.54 7.72
N PHE A 216 -21.77 5.61 6.97
CA PHE A 216 -20.50 5.04 7.41
C PHE A 216 -19.93 5.89 8.54
N PRO A 217 -19.41 5.25 9.61
CA PRO A 217 -18.88 5.99 10.73
C PRO A 217 -17.66 6.82 10.28
N PRO A 218 -17.56 8.08 10.74
CA PRO A 218 -16.39 8.90 10.49
C PRO A 218 -15.16 8.31 11.18
N LEU A 219 -13.97 8.64 10.67
CA LEU A 219 -12.73 8.25 11.31
C LEU A 219 -12.41 9.17 12.48
N PRO A 220 -11.79 8.65 13.56
CA PRO A 220 -11.22 9.51 14.58
C PRO A 220 -10.14 10.41 13.98
N LYS A 221 -9.99 11.63 14.51
CA LYS A 221 -8.91 12.54 14.11
C LYS A 221 -7.55 11.86 14.31
N ILE A 222 -6.68 11.97 13.32
CA ILE A 222 -5.32 11.42 13.40
C ILE A 222 -4.58 12.11 14.56
N ASN A 223 -4.12 11.31 15.52
CA ASN A 223 -3.39 11.79 16.69
C ASN A 223 -1.89 11.69 16.41
N LEU A 224 -1.31 12.82 16.01
CA LEU A 224 0.11 12.89 15.66
C LEU A 224 0.96 12.88 16.93
N LYS A 225 1.79 11.84 17.09
CA LYS A 225 2.92 11.91 18.00
C LYS A 225 3.96 12.80 17.34
N LYS A 226 4.03 14.06 17.77
CA LYS A 226 5.10 14.97 17.34
C LYS A 226 6.45 14.31 17.63
N ILE A 227 7.40 14.49 16.72
CA ILE A 227 8.80 14.17 17.03
C ILE A 227 9.18 15.06 18.22
N MET A 228 9.20 14.47 19.42
CA MET A 228 9.85 15.10 20.56
C MET A 228 11.34 15.13 20.24
N ASN A 229 11.76 16.24 19.62
CA ASN A 229 13.14 16.54 19.36
C ASN A 229 13.86 16.69 20.72
N ARG A 230 14.28 15.56 21.32
CA ARG A 230 15.02 15.53 22.60
C ARG A 230 16.28 16.40 22.54
N TYR A 231 16.80 16.64 21.34
CA TYR A 231 17.89 17.58 21.08
C TYR A 231 17.51 19.05 21.29
N TRP A 232 16.35 19.50 20.82
CA TRP A 232 15.90 20.88 21.05
C TRP A 232 15.49 21.12 22.50
N GLY A 233 14.90 20.12 23.16
CA GLY A 233 14.63 20.18 24.60
C GLY A 233 15.89 20.24 25.46
N ARG A 234 17.00 19.63 25.02
CA ARG A 234 18.32 19.78 25.66
C ARG A 234 18.99 21.13 25.33
N LEU A 235 18.95 21.59 24.07
CA LEU A 235 19.49 22.89 23.67
C LEU A 235 18.80 24.06 24.37
N LEU A 236 17.47 24.02 24.54
CA LEU A 236 16.73 25.02 25.31
C LEU A 236 17.10 25.00 26.80
N LYS A 237 17.31 23.82 27.40
CA LYS A 237 17.79 23.70 28.78
C LYS A 237 19.22 24.22 28.97
N VAL A 238 20.12 23.95 28.02
CA VAL A 238 21.50 24.47 28.03
C VAL A 238 21.50 26.00 27.85
N HIS A 239 20.72 26.55 26.92
CA HIS A 239 20.60 28.00 26.75
C HIS A 239 20.06 28.72 28.00
N HIS A 240 19.13 28.08 28.73
CA HIS A 240 18.60 28.64 29.98
C HIS A 240 19.59 28.56 31.15
N GLN A 241 20.47 27.55 31.18
CA GLN A 241 21.56 27.44 32.16
C GLN A 241 22.69 28.43 31.89
N VAL A 242 23.05 28.65 30.61
CA VAL A 242 24.12 29.60 30.24
C VAL A 242 23.72 31.06 30.56
N ARG A 243 22.44 31.44 30.44
CA ARG A 243 21.97 32.78 30.86
C ARG A 243 21.99 33.03 32.38
N ARG A 244 22.10 31.99 33.22
CA ARG A 244 22.21 32.16 34.68
C ARG A 244 23.65 32.33 35.18
N TYR A 245 24.64 32.18 34.29
CA TYR A 245 26.07 32.19 34.62
C TYR A 245 26.87 33.26 33.86
N GLN A 246 26.23 34.32 33.35
CA GLN A 246 26.96 35.54 33.00
C GLN A 246 27.02 36.45 34.24
N PRO A 247 28.19 36.66 34.86
CA PRO A 247 28.34 37.66 35.91
C PRO A 247 28.26 39.08 35.29
N HIS A 248 27.68 40.01 36.05
CA HIS A 248 27.85 41.45 35.85
C HIS A 248 29.31 41.87 36.06
#